data_AF-A0A098S665-F1
#
_entry.id   AF-A0A098S665-F1
#
_cell.length_a   1.000
_cell.length_b   1.000
_cell.length_c   1.000
_cell.angle_alpha   90.00
_cell.angle_beta   90.00
_cell.angle_gamma   90.00
#
_symmetry.space_group_name_H-M   'P 1'
#
loop_
_entity.id
_entity.type
_entity.pdbx_description
1 polymer ?
#
loop_
_entity_poly.entity_id
_entity_poly.type
_entity_poly.pdbx_seq_one_letter_code
_entity_poly.pdbx_strand_id
1 'polypeptide(L)'
;MTPKTRIQLAQLYGFSTRTLSNRLKAIGIELPARQLISIAKQIEIYAHLGIPTCLQEAEARKIKPKVLAYCRARGITDTWRF
;
A
#
# COMPACT_ATOMS: atom_id res chain seq x y z
N MET A 1 -1.13 -5.44 -4.99
CA MET A 1 0.26 -5.02 -4.72
C MET A 1 1.14 -5.62 -5.81
N THR A 2 2.07 -4.86 -6.40
CA THR A 2 2.93 -5.39 -7.49
C THR A 2 4.16 -6.10 -6.94
N PRO A 3 4.61 -7.21 -7.58
CA PRO A 3 5.84 -7.86 -7.17
C PRO A 3 7.05 -6.91 -7.34
N LYS A 4 7.95 -6.90 -6.36
CA LYS A 4 9.10 -6.00 -6.28
C LYS A 4 10.37 -6.81 -6.19
N THR A 5 11.45 -6.24 -6.71
CA THR A 5 12.79 -6.79 -6.52
C THR A 5 13.36 -6.38 -5.17
N ARG A 6 14.42 -7.07 -4.74
CA ARG A 6 15.19 -6.70 -3.54
C ARG A 6 15.68 -5.25 -3.56
N ILE A 7 16.10 -4.75 -4.73
CA ILE A 7 16.59 -3.37 -4.88
C ILE A 7 15.47 -2.38 -4.63
N GLN A 8 14.29 -2.62 -5.23
CA GLN A 8 13.12 -1.78 -5.05
C GLN A 8 12.62 -1.79 -3.60
N LEU A 9 12.64 -2.95 -2.93
CA LEU A 9 12.33 -3.01 -1.50
C LEU A 9 13.32 -2.19 -0.67
N ALA A 10 14.62 -2.30 -0.95
CA ALA A 10 15.62 -1.56 -0.20
C ALA A 10 15.43 -0.04 -0.35
N GLN A 11 15.13 0.41 -1.58
CA GLN A 11 14.80 1.82 -1.86
C GLN A 11 13.56 2.30 -1.10
N LEU A 12 12.49 1.49 -1.02
CA LEU A 12 11.28 1.85 -0.28
C LEU A 12 11.53 2.09 1.21
N TYR A 13 12.45 1.33 1.80
CA TYR A 13 12.82 1.47 3.20
C TYR A 13 13.97 2.47 3.43
N GLY A 14 14.54 3.07 2.37
CA GLY A 14 15.71 3.94 2.49
C GLY A 14 16.99 3.20 2.93
N PHE A 15 17.08 1.90 2.69
CA PHE A 15 18.22 1.07 3.07
C PHE A 15 19.14 0.75 1.89
N SER A 16 20.40 0.43 2.20
CA SER A 16 21.23 -0.29 1.24
C SER A 16 20.71 -1.71 1.05
N THR A 17 20.94 -2.31 -0.12
CA THR A 17 20.55 -3.70 -0.42
C THR A 17 21.21 -4.69 0.56
N ARG A 18 22.45 -4.42 0.98
CA ARG A 18 23.18 -5.21 1.98
C ARG A 18 22.50 -5.13 3.35
N THR A 19 22.10 -3.94 3.78
CA THR A 19 21.41 -3.73 5.06
C THR A 19 20.06 -4.44 5.07
N LEU A 20 19.28 -4.33 3.99
CA LEU A 20 18.02 -5.06 3.86
C LEU A 20 18.25 -6.58 3.93
N SER A 21 19.22 -7.11 3.19
CA SER A 21 19.54 -8.53 3.23
C SER A 21 19.96 -9.02 4.61
N ASN A 22 20.76 -8.24 5.35
CA ASN A 22 21.17 -8.62 6.71
C ASN A 22 20.00 -8.63 7.68
N ARG A 23 19.11 -7.62 7.62
CA ARG A 23 17.90 -7.57 8.46
C ARG A 23 16.97 -8.75 8.17
N LEU A 24 16.76 -9.07 6.89
CA LEU A 24 15.90 -10.18 6.51
C LEU A 24 16.49 -11.53 6.87
N LYS A 25 17.81 -11.71 6.75
CA LYS A 25 18.52 -12.90 7.25
C LYS A 25 18.34 -13.09 8.76
N ALA A 26 18.36 -12.01 9.54
CA ALA A 26 18.12 -12.09 10.98
C ALA A 26 16.69 -12.58 11.32
N ILE A 27 15.75 -12.44 10.39
CA ILE A 27 14.35 -12.90 10.51
C ILE A 27 14.18 -14.28 9.85
N GLY A 28 15.23 -14.86 9.27
CA GLY A 28 15.17 -16.14 8.54
C GLY A 28 14.60 -16.03 7.11
N ILE A 29 14.47 -14.81 6.57
CA ILE A 29 13.97 -14.58 5.22
C ILE A 29 15.15 -14.40 4.26
N GLU A 30 15.31 -15.36 3.36
CA GLU A 30 16.25 -15.24 2.26
C GLU A 30 15.59 -14.65 1.00
N LEU A 31 16.24 -13.60 0.48
CA LEU A 31 15.85 -12.96 -0.77
C LEU A 31 16.83 -13.32 -1.89
N PRO A 32 16.37 -14.06 -2.92
CA PRO A 32 17.21 -14.36 -4.07
C PRO A 32 17.58 -13.08 -4.83
N ALA A 33 18.83 -13.04 -5.31
CA ALA A 33 19.31 -11.92 -6.13
C ALA A 33 18.64 -11.96 -7.51
N ARG A 34 18.34 -10.77 -8.07
CA ARG A 34 17.80 -10.60 -9.43
C ARG A 34 16.44 -11.28 -9.70
N GLN A 35 15.76 -11.77 -8.67
CA GLN A 35 14.43 -12.35 -8.79
C GLN A 35 13.37 -11.40 -8.24
N LEU A 36 12.17 -11.52 -8.81
CA LEU A 36 10.98 -10.88 -8.27
C LEU A 36 10.53 -11.62 -7.02
N ILE A 37 10.21 -10.86 -5.98
CA ILE A 37 9.75 -11.40 -4.71
C ILE A 37 8.24 -11.59 -4.81
N SER A 38 7.77 -12.78 -4.44
CA SER A 38 6.34 -13.07 -4.43
C SER A 38 5.58 -12.08 -3.54
N ILE A 39 4.30 -11.88 -3.84
CA ILE A 39 3.46 -10.95 -3.07
C ILE A 39 3.33 -11.43 -1.62
N ALA A 40 3.20 -12.75 -1.40
CA ALA A 40 3.15 -13.34 -0.06
C ALA A 40 4.40 -13.00 0.78
N LYS A 41 5.60 -13.21 0.23
CA LYS A 41 6.86 -12.85 0.92
C LYS A 41 6.97 -11.35 1.19
N GLN A 42 6.46 -10.49 0.31
CA GLN A 42 6.47 -9.06 0.58
C GLN A 42 5.55 -8.67 1.74
N ILE A 43 4.40 -9.32 1.86
CA ILE A 43 3.50 -9.10 3.00
C ILE A 43 4.19 -9.52 4.30
N GLU A 44 4.87 -10.67 4.32
CA GLU A 44 5.67 -11.11 5.47
C GLU A 44 6.76 -10.09 5.83
N ILE A 45 7.50 -9.60 4.84
CA ILE A 45 8.53 -8.58 5.05
C ILE A 45 7.94 -7.31 5.66
N TYR A 46 6.77 -6.87 5.17
CA TYR A 46 6.09 -5.68 5.69
C TYR A 46 5.55 -5.89 7.10
N ALA A 47 5.14 -7.12 7.46
CA ALA A 47 4.73 -7.45 8.81
C ALA A 47 5.90 -7.35 9.81
N HIS A 48 7.12 -7.72 9.39
CA HIS A 48 8.29 -7.68 10.25
C HIS A 48 9.01 -6.32 10.30
N LEU A 49 9.14 -5.64 9.16
CA LEU A 49 9.86 -4.37 9.05
C LEU A 49 8.94 -3.14 9.20
N GLY A 50 7.63 -3.36 9.24
CA GLY A 50 6.62 -2.30 9.16
C GLY A 50 6.34 -1.87 7.72
N ILE A 51 5.22 -1.18 7.52
CA ILE A 51 4.83 -0.65 6.22
C ILE A 51 5.75 0.57 5.89
N PRO A 52 6.40 0.61 4.73
CA PRO A 52 7.19 1.77 4.31
C PRO A 52 6.34 3.05 4.31
N THR A 53 6.89 4.15 4.84
CA THR A 53 6.22 5.46 4.93
C THR A 53 5.73 5.97 3.57
N CYS A 54 6.50 5.77 2.50
CA CYS A 54 6.10 6.16 1.14
C CYS A 54 4.82 5.46 0.66
N LEU A 55 4.53 4.24 1.14
CA LEU A 55 3.29 3.53 0.82
C LEU A 55 2.11 4.03 1.65
N GLN A 56 2.33 4.38 2.92
CA GLN A 56 1.29 4.97 3.77
C GLN A 56 0.78 6.30 3.22
N GLU A 57 1.68 7.17 2.75
CA GLU A 57 1.28 8.44 2.13
C GLU A 57 0.50 8.25 0.82
N ALA A 58 0.89 7.26 0.03
CA ALA A 58 0.18 6.92 -1.21
C ALA A 58 -1.22 6.35 -0.93
N GLU A 59 -1.40 5.59 0.15
CA GLU A 59 -2.71 5.13 0.62
C GLU A 59 -3.55 6.27 1.17
N ALA A 60 -2.98 7.17 1.98
CA ALA A 60 -3.66 8.36 2.49
C ALA A 60 -4.19 9.25 1.35
N ARG A 61 -3.41 9.42 0.27
CA ARG A 61 -3.85 10.19 -0.92
C ARG A 61 -4.96 9.50 -1.72
N LYS A 62 -5.11 8.18 -1.63
CA LYS A 62 -6.20 7.43 -2.30
C LYS A 62 -7.53 7.55 -1.55
N ILE A 63 -7.49 7.84 -0.26
CA ILE A 63 -8.69 8.15 0.53
C ILE A 63 -9.16 9.55 0.15
N LYS A 64 -9.79 9.69 -1.03
CA LYS A 64 -10.63 10.85 -1.29
C LYS A 64 -11.79 10.77 -0.30
N PRO A 65 -12.12 11.84 0.45
CA PRO A 65 -13.36 11.84 1.22
C PRO A 65 -14.49 11.63 0.22
N LYS A 66 -15.18 10.48 0.33
CA LYS A 66 -16.41 10.22 -0.42
C LYS A 66 -17.47 11.11 0.20
N VAL A 67 -17.47 12.39 -0.17
CA VAL A 67 -18.55 13.33 0.19
C VAL A 67 -19.77 12.83 -0.58
N LEU A 68 -20.54 11.95 0.04
CA LEU A 68 -21.90 11.66 -0.40
C LEU A 68 -22.67 12.96 -0.17
N ALA A 69 -22.82 13.76 -1.23
CA ALA A 69 -23.76 14.87 -1.23
C ALA A 69 -25.17 14.28 -1.07
N TYR A 70 -25.61 14.11 0.18
CA TYR A 70 -26.98 13.78 0.50
C TYR A 70 -27.80 15.08 0.39
N CYS A 71 -28.22 15.40 -0.83
CA CYS A 71 -29.23 16.43 -1.05
C CYS A 71 -30.57 15.89 -0.54
N ARG A 72 -30.89 16.22 0.71
CA ARG A 72 -32.20 15.96 1.32
C ARG A 72 -33.20 16.96 0.74
N ALA A 73 -33.69 16.72 -0.48
CA ALA A 73 -34.84 17.45 -1.00
C ALA A 73 -36.08 16.95 -0.24
N ARG A 74 -36.46 17.66 0.84
CA ARG A 74 -37.79 17.53 1.44
C ARG A 74 -38.79 18.07 0.42
N GLY A 75 -39.61 17.16 -0.11
CA GLY A 75 -40.94 17.41 -0.66
C GLY A 75 -41.13 18.71 -1.43
N ILE A 76 -40.98 18.64 -2.75
CA ILE A 76 -41.82 19.45 -3.63
C ILE A 76 -42.69 18.43 -4.38
N THR A 77 -43.97 18.44 -4.04
CA THR A 77 -45.02 17.69 -4.73
C THR A 77 -45.15 18.23 -6.15
N ASP A 78 -44.67 17.48 -7.13
CA ASP A 78 -44.97 17.73 -8.54
C ASP A 78 -46.41 17.25 -8.82
N THR A 79 -47.39 18.13 -8.60
CA THR A 79 -48.74 17.96 -9.13
C THR A 79 -48.75 18.43 -10.58
N TRP A 80 -48.42 17.54 -11.53
CA TRP A 80 -48.71 17.77 -12.95
C TRP A 80 -49.95 16.96 -13.36
N ARG A 81 -51.08 17.65 -13.41
CA ARG A 81 -52.29 17.27 -14.14
C ARG A 81 -52.90 18.56 -14.68
N PHE A 82 -52.82 18.78 -15.98
CA PHE A 82 -53.91 19.06 -16.93
C PHE A 82 -53.32 19.22 -18.34
#